data_AF-A0A0F9Q1I6-F1
#
_entry.id   AF-A0A0F9Q1I6-F1
#
_cell.length_a   1.000
_cell.length_b   1.000
_cell.length_c   1.000
_cell.angle_alpha   90.00
_cell.angle_beta   90.00
_cell.angle_gamma   90.00
#
_symmetry.space_group_name_H-M   'P 1'
#
loop_
_entity.id
_entity.type
_entity.pdbx_description
1 polymer ?
#
loop_
_entity_poly.entity_id
_entity_poly.type
_entity_poly.pdbx_seq_one_letter_code
_entity_poly.pdbx_strand_id
1 'polypeptide(L)'
;MNTEFNLQTDFKPAGDQPFAISNLLKGISERKRFQTLLGATGTGKTFTIANIIQEIKKPTLVMAPNKTLSAQLYNELKELF
;
A
#
# COMPACT_ATOMS: atom_id res chain seq x y z
N MET A 1 -20.04 5.57 -6.55
CA MET A 1 -19.41 5.63 -5.22
C MET A 1 -18.13 6.41 -5.36
N ASN A 2 -18.02 7.59 -4.73
CA ASN A 2 -16.73 8.29 -4.63
C ASN A 2 -15.88 7.52 -3.62
N THR A 3 -15.03 6.61 -4.11
CA THR A 3 -14.02 5.92 -3.29
C THR A 3 -12.77 6.78 -3.24
N GLU A 4 -12.85 7.89 -2.51
CA GLU A 4 -11.66 8.69 -2.22
C GLU A 4 -10.90 8.05 -1.07
N PHE A 5 -9.88 7.26 -1.42
CA PHE A 5 -8.84 6.88 -0.49
C PHE A 5 -7.98 8.11 -0.23
N ASN A 6 -7.90 8.56 1.02
CA ASN A 6 -7.09 9.70 1.43
C ASN A 6 -6.32 9.35 2.70
N LEU A 7 -4.99 9.31 2.61
CA LEU A 7 -4.14 8.95 3.71
C LEU A 7 -4.18 10.01 4.82
N GLN A 8 -4.53 9.60 6.04
CA GLN A 8 -4.51 10.42 7.24
C GLN A 8 -3.18 10.21 7.96
N THR A 9 -2.15 10.97 7.58
CA THR A 9 -0.81 10.83 8.17
C THR A 9 0.06 12.06 7.97
N ASP A 10 0.87 12.38 8.99
CA ASP A 10 1.92 13.40 8.89
C ASP A 10 3.20 12.85 8.24
N PHE A 11 3.30 11.51 8.12
CA PHE A 11 4.45 10.87 7.53
C PHE A 11 4.44 11.01 6.01
N LYS A 12 5.63 11.21 5.44
CA LYS A 12 5.85 11.17 3.99
C LYS A 12 6.68 9.96 3.63
N PRO A 13 6.49 9.36 2.43
CA PRO A 13 7.34 8.28 1.96
C PRO A 13 8.82 8.68 2.04
N ALA A 14 9.64 7.82 2.64
CA ALA A 14 11.05 8.08 2.89
C ALA A 14 11.93 6.88 2.49
N GLY A 15 13.25 7.11 2.39
CA GLY A 15 14.19 6.09 1.92
C GLY A 15 13.82 5.59 0.52
N ASP A 16 13.73 4.29 0.34
CA ASP A 16 13.40 3.66 -0.95
C ASP A 16 11.89 3.63 -1.26
N GLN A 17 11.03 4.04 -0.32
CA GLN A 17 9.58 3.99 -0.50
C GLN A 17 9.10 4.80 -1.72
N PRO A 18 9.53 6.05 -1.97
CA PRO A 18 9.08 6.82 -3.13
C PRO A 18 9.37 6.10 -4.47
N PHE A 19 10.55 5.49 -4.57
CA PHE A 19 10.95 4.74 -5.76
C PHE A 19 10.12 3.46 -5.94
N ALA A 20 9.90 2.71 -4.87
CA ALA A 20 9.05 1.51 -4.88
C ALA A 20 7.60 1.83 -5.28
N ILE A 21 7.03 2.90 -4.73
CA ILE A 21 5.68 3.40 -5.06
C ILE A 21 5.59 3.74 -6.54
N SER A 22 6.52 4.57 -7.04
CA SER A 22 6.56 4.99 -8.45
C SER A 22 6.64 3.80 -9.40
N ASN A 23 7.51 2.82 -9.13
CA ASN A 23 7.67 1.65 -9.99
C ASN A 23 6.43 0.76 -10.03
N LEU A 24 5.79 0.52 -8.88
CA LEU A 24 4.59 -0.30 -8.81
C LEU A 24 3.40 0.39 -9.49
N LEU A 25 3.25 1.72 -9.32
CA LEU A 25 2.25 2.52 -10.02
C LEU A 25 2.45 2.48 -11.53
N LYS A 26 3.70 2.63 -11.99
CA LYS A 26 4.05 2.47 -13.40
C LYS A 26 3.62 1.11 -13.92
N GLY A 27 3.94 0.02 -13.23
CA GLY A 27 3.51 -1.31 -13.66
C GLY A 27 1.99 -1.50 -13.67
N ILE A 28 1.25 -0.86 -12.75
CA ILE A 28 -0.23 -0.87 -12.78
C ILE A 28 -0.75 -0.13 -14.03
N SER A 29 -0.17 1.03 -14.36
CA SER A 29 -0.52 1.78 -15.57
C SER A 29 -0.23 1.01 -16.86
N GLU A 30 0.86 0.25 -16.88
CA GLU A 30 1.26 -0.68 -17.95
C GLU A 30 0.43 -1.98 -17.97
N ARG A 31 -0.58 -2.10 -17.09
CA ARG A 31 -1.45 -3.29 -16.95
C ARG A 31 -0.69 -4.59 -16.65
N LYS A 32 0.46 -4.50 -15.97
CA LYS A 32 1.17 -5.68 -15.47
C LYS A 32 0.31 -6.41 -14.45
N ARG A 33 -0.06 -7.66 -14.77
CA ARG A 33 -0.94 -8.48 -13.92
C ARG A 33 -0.30 -8.85 -12.58
N PHE A 34 1.00 -9.11 -12.59
CA PHE A 34 1.75 -9.56 -11.42
C PHE A 34 2.94 -8.63 -11.18
N GLN A 35 3.09 -8.20 -9.93
CA GLN A 35 4.19 -7.37 -9.48
C GLN A 35 4.57 -7.79 -8.05
N THR A 36 5.85 -7.66 -7.72
CA THR A 36 6.39 -8.07 -6.40
C THR A 36 7.10 -6.88 -5.76
N LEU A 37 6.69 -6.54 -4.54
CA LEU A 37 7.43 -5.59 -3.70
C LEU A 37 8.45 -6.37 -2.85
N LEU A 38 9.72 -6.33 -3.24
CA LEU A 38 10.80 -6.91 -2.44
C LEU A 38 11.21 -5.90 -1.35
N GLY A 39 10.60 -6.01 -0.17
CA GLY A 39 10.86 -5.11 0.96
C GLY A 39 11.36 -5.84 2.20
N ALA A 40 12.49 -5.37 2.76
CA ALA A 40 13.04 -5.88 4.01
C ALA A 40 12.07 -5.71 5.19
N THR A 41 12.30 -6.42 6.29
CA THR A 41 11.52 -6.27 7.52
C THR A 41 11.74 -4.87 8.11
N GLY A 42 10.67 -4.24 8.60
CA GLY A 42 10.75 -2.90 9.21
C GLY A 42 10.75 -1.72 8.24
N THR A 43 10.72 -1.93 6.91
CA THR A 43 10.78 -0.82 5.93
C THR A 43 9.44 -0.12 5.67
N GLY A 44 8.40 -0.40 6.46
CA GLY A 44 7.09 0.24 6.30
C GLY A 44 6.30 -0.21 5.07
N LYS A 45 6.31 -1.51 4.74
CA LYS A 45 5.62 -2.06 3.56
C LYS A 45 4.12 -1.70 3.51
N THR A 46 3.43 -1.72 4.66
CA THR A 46 2.01 -1.34 4.71
C THR A 46 1.81 0.11 4.26
N PHE A 47 2.66 1.02 4.71
CA PHE A 47 2.61 2.44 4.31
C PHE A 47 2.88 2.62 2.81
N THR A 48 3.86 1.89 2.26
CA THR A 48 4.12 1.85 0.81
C THR A 48 2.89 1.41 0.02
N ILE A 49 2.21 0.33 0.45
CA ILE A 49 1.00 -0.18 -0.21
C ILE A 49 -0.17 0.79 -0.04
N ALA A 50 -0.31 1.44 1.10
CA ALA A 50 -1.37 2.42 1.35
C ALA A 50 -1.24 3.64 0.44
N ASN A 51 -0.01 4.14 0.21
CA ASN A 51 0.25 5.18 -0.80
C ASN A 51 -0.17 4.73 -2.20
N ILE A 52 0.12 3.48 -2.58
CA ILE A 52 -0.31 2.95 -3.89
C ILE A 52 -1.84 2.88 -3.98
N ILE A 53 -2.53 2.43 -2.94
CA ILE A 53 -4.01 2.34 -2.89
C ILE A 53 -4.65 3.72 -3.07
N GLN A 54 -4.12 4.74 -2.38
CA GLN A 54 -4.54 6.13 -2.53
C GLN A 54 -4.44 6.59 -4.00
N GLU A 55 -3.31 6.36 -4.64
CA GLU A 55 -3.05 6.83 -6.01
C GLU A 55 -3.92 6.11 -7.05
N ILE A 56 -4.10 4.79 -6.92
CA ILE A 56 -4.87 4.03 -7.92
C ILE A 56 -6.39 4.19 -7.77
N LYS A 57 -6.86 4.59 -6.58
CA LYS A 57 -8.28 4.77 -6.24
C LYS A 57 -9.17 3.58 -6.60
N LYS A 58 -8.71 2.36 -6.30
CA LYS A 58 -9.43 1.11 -6.59
C LYS A 58 -9.76 0.33 -5.31
N PRO A 59 -10.96 -0.27 -5.21
CA PRO A 59 -11.23 -1.27 -4.19
C PRO A 59 -10.15 -2.35 -4.21
N THR A 60 -9.52 -2.59 -3.06
CA THR A 60 -8.33 -3.45 -2.95
C THR A 60 -8.57 -4.50 -1.88
N LEU A 61 -8.29 -5.77 -2.21
CA LEU A 61 -8.32 -6.89 -1.27
C LEU A 61 -6.90 -7.16 -0.76
N VAL A 62 -6.70 -7.04 0.55
CA VAL A 62 -5.43 -7.40 1.21
C VAL A 62 -5.61 -8.78 1.84
N MET A 63 -4.78 -9.74 1.44
CA MET A 63 -4.81 -11.11 1.96
C MET A 63 -3.59 -11.36 2.85
N ALA A 64 -3.82 -11.95 4.02
CA ALA A 64 -2.78 -12.34 4.96
C ALA A 64 -2.86 -13.84 5.28
N PRO A 65 -1.75 -14.49 5.64
CA PRO A 65 -1.71 -15.95 5.81
C PRO A 65 -2.36 -16.42 7.12
N ASN A 66 -2.67 -15.51 8.05
CA ASN A 66 -3.30 -15.84 9.32
C ASN A 66 -4.11 -14.67 9.89
N LYS A 67 -4.93 -14.97 10.90
CA LYS A 67 -5.84 -14.00 11.53
C LYS A 67 -5.11 -12.90 12.29
N THR A 68 -3.98 -13.20 12.91
CA THR A 68 -3.19 -12.22 13.67
C THR A 68 -2.65 -11.13 12.75
N LEU A 69 -2.02 -11.51 11.64
CA LEU A 69 -1.53 -10.56 10.64
C LEU A 69 -2.68 -9.83 9.94
N SER A 70 -3.82 -10.51 9.74
CA SER A 70 -5.02 -9.85 9.20
C SER A 70 -5.50 -8.73 10.12
N ALA A 71 -5.56 -8.98 11.43
CA ALA A 71 -5.96 -7.98 12.42
C ALA A 71 -4.95 -6.83 12.52
N GLN A 72 -3.65 -7.14 12.46
CA GLN A 72 -2.59 -6.11 12.43
C GLN A 72 -2.74 -5.20 11.21
N LEU A 73 -2.83 -5.77 10.00
CA LEU A 73 -2.99 -4.99 8.76
C LEU A 73 -4.30 -4.20 8.76
N TYR A 74 -5.37 -4.76 9.31
CA TYR A 74 -6.63 -4.05 9.47
C TYR A 74 -6.46 -2.79 10.33
N ASN A 75 -5.82 -2.91 11.50
CA ASN A 75 -5.59 -1.75 12.37
C ASN A 75 -4.69 -0.71 11.70
N GLU A 76 -3.57 -1.14 11.11
CA GLU A 76 -2.65 -0.24 10.39
C GLU A 76 -3.36 0.51 9.26
N LEU A 77 -4.16 -0.17 8.44
CA LEU A 77 -4.88 0.45 7.33
C LEU A 77 -6.04 1.33 7.79
N LYS A 78 -6.70 0.98 8.90
CA LYS A 78 -7.76 1.79 9.52
C LYS A 78 -7.22 3.10 10.11
N GLU A 79 -5.99 3.09 10.61
CA GLU A 79 -5.34 4.32 11.09
C GLU A 79 -4.90 5.20 9.92
N LEU A 80 -4.53 4.59 8.79
CA LEU A 80 -4.07 5.31 7.60
C LEU A 80 -5.21 5.88 6.74
N PHE A 81 -6.44 5.36 6.79
CA PHE A 81 -7.58 5.78 5.95
C PHE A 81 -8.82 6.08 6.80
#